data_AF-A0A1G7G821-F1
#
_entry.id   AF-A0A1G7G821-F1
#
_cell.length_a   1.000
_cell.length_b   1.000
_cell.length_c   1.000
_cell.angle_alpha   90.00
_cell.angle_beta   90.00
_cell.angle_gamma   90.00
#
_symmetry.space_group_name_H-M   'P 1'
#
loop_
_entity.id
_entity.type
_entity.pdbx_description
1 polymer ?
#
loop_
_entity_poly.entity_id
_entity_poly.type
_entity_poly.pdbx_seq_one_letter_code
_entity_poly.pdbx_strand_id
1 'polypeptide(L)'
;MTKKLNSDIITFKGIPSDHSYQAYKDGYYFEAIVVLHGHIEGEMKSLFHMYSLNKCKESIPKNWFAETYDANDRLSFIMIAHVLFVVSLITKNEYDVLVGFNTLRNTMMHRFYSAPYEGMNKGVSKKKFHSCIKSADRVLCKISERAENLYDEVNSNSK
;
A
#
# COMPACT_ATOMS: atom_id res chain seq x y z
N MET A 1 20.66 30.79 -6.75
CA MET A 1 20.06 30.38 -8.03
C MET A 1 18.87 29.48 -7.76
N THR A 2 17.67 30.03 -7.79
CA THR A 2 16.41 29.30 -7.68
C THR A 2 16.15 28.58 -9.01
N LYS A 3 16.25 27.24 -9.03
CA LYS A 3 15.83 26.44 -10.20
C LYS A 3 14.35 26.75 -10.46
N LYS A 4 14.04 27.30 -11.64
CA LYS A 4 12.66 27.38 -12.13
C LYS A 4 12.09 25.96 -12.13
N LEU A 5 11.05 25.71 -11.33
CA LEU A 5 10.24 24.51 -11.46
C LEU A 5 9.65 24.50 -12.86
N ASN A 6 9.85 23.39 -13.58
CA ASN A 6 9.37 23.21 -14.94
C ASN A 6 7.83 23.19 -14.90
N SER A 7 7.17 24.12 -15.58
CA SER A 7 5.71 24.31 -15.53
C SER A 7 4.91 23.16 -16.13
N ASP A 8 5.58 22.25 -16.84
CA ASP A 8 4.96 21.15 -17.59
C ASP A 8 4.92 19.83 -16.79
N ILE A 9 5.28 19.87 -15.50
CA ILE A 9 5.30 18.69 -14.62
C ILE A 9 4.16 18.78 -13.61
N ILE A 10 3.26 17.79 -13.65
CA ILE A 10 2.24 17.61 -12.61
C ILE A 10 2.94 17.13 -11.34
N THR A 11 2.85 17.91 -10.28
CA THR A 11 3.36 17.54 -8.96
C THR A 11 2.23 17.11 -8.05
N PHE A 12 2.36 15.94 -7.44
CA PHE A 12 1.44 15.48 -6.42
C PHE A 12 1.84 16.08 -5.07
N LYS A 13 0.87 16.61 -4.31
CA LYS A 13 1.07 17.21 -3.00
C LYS A 13 0.30 16.43 -1.95
N GLY A 14 0.85 16.32 -0.75
CA GLY A 14 0.23 15.65 0.39
C GLY A 14 0.57 14.16 0.48
N ILE A 15 0.22 13.56 1.61
CA ILE A 15 0.40 12.12 1.88
C ILE A 15 -0.79 11.37 1.27
N PRO A 16 -0.60 10.23 0.60
CA PRO A 16 -1.72 9.53 -0.05
C PRO A 16 -2.85 9.12 0.91
N SER A 17 -2.56 8.84 2.18
CA SER A 17 -3.57 8.57 3.20
C SER A 17 -4.49 9.77 3.45
N ASP A 18 -3.94 10.98 3.48
CA ASP A 18 -4.70 12.23 3.64
C ASP A 18 -5.60 12.47 2.43
N HIS A 19 -5.06 12.25 1.22
CA HIS A 19 -5.82 12.36 -0.02
C HIS A 19 -6.97 11.35 -0.07
N SER A 20 -6.72 10.09 0.32
CA SER A 20 -7.74 9.06 0.47
C SER A 20 -8.85 9.50 1.45
N TYR A 21 -8.47 10.07 2.60
CA TYR A 21 -9.44 10.51 3.60
C TYR A 21 -10.26 11.71 3.12
N GLN A 22 -9.65 12.64 2.37
CA GLN A 22 -10.36 13.75 1.77
C GLN A 22 -11.35 13.27 0.70
N ALA A 23 -10.93 12.39 -0.21
CA ALA A 23 -11.81 11.76 -1.19
C ALA A 23 -12.99 11.04 -0.52
N TYR A 24 -12.75 10.37 0.61
CA TYR A 24 -13.82 9.73 1.39
C TYR A 24 -14.84 10.75 1.92
N LYS A 25 -14.38 11.88 2.47
CA LYS A 25 -15.27 12.95 2.98
C LYS A 25 -16.11 13.57 1.87
N ASP A 26 -15.52 13.75 0.70
CA ASP A 26 -16.17 14.37 -0.45
C ASP A 26 -17.10 13.42 -1.22
N GLY A 27 -17.19 12.15 -0.77
CA GLY A 27 -18.06 11.13 -1.37
C GLY A 27 -17.44 10.38 -2.56
N TYR A 28 -16.17 10.64 -2.89
CA TYR A 28 -15.39 9.94 -3.91
C TYR A 28 -14.85 8.60 -3.37
N TYR A 29 -15.77 7.68 -3.05
CA TYR A 29 -15.43 6.40 -2.41
C TYR A 29 -14.49 5.50 -3.24
N PHE A 30 -14.59 5.56 -4.57
CA PHE A 30 -13.71 4.82 -5.46
C PHE A 30 -12.26 5.33 -5.38
N GLU A 31 -12.08 6.65 -5.43
CA GLU A 31 -10.77 7.27 -5.33
C GLU A 31 -10.15 7.01 -3.95
N ALA A 32 -10.94 7.18 -2.89
CA ALA A 32 -10.49 6.89 -1.52
C ALA A 32 -9.92 5.48 -1.38
N ILE A 33 -10.62 4.46 -1.90
CA ILE A 33 -10.15 3.07 -1.77
C ILE A 33 -8.94 2.76 -2.64
N VAL A 34 -8.87 3.30 -3.86
CA VAL A 34 -7.76 3.05 -4.77
C VAL A 34 -6.48 3.71 -4.27
N VAL A 35 -6.57 4.94 -3.76
CA VAL A 35 -5.42 5.69 -3.24
C VAL A 35 -4.87 5.02 -1.99
N LEU A 36 -5.73 4.64 -1.03
CA LEU A 36 -5.28 3.94 0.17
C LEU A 36 -4.69 2.57 -0.16
N HIS A 37 -5.27 1.85 -1.13
CA HIS A 37 -4.76 0.57 -1.61
C HIS A 37 -3.35 0.68 -2.19
N GLY A 38 -3.10 1.67 -3.06
CA GLY A 38 -1.76 1.92 -3.59
C GLY A 38 -0.75 2.30 -2.49
N HIS A 39 -1.15 3.13 -1.52
CA HIS A 39 -0.28 3.51 -0.41
C HIS A 39 0.12 2.30 0.44
N ILE A 40 -0.85 1.49 0.86
CA ILE A 40 -0.58 0.28 1.65
C ILE A 40 0.29 -0.71 0.86
N GLU A 41 0.06 -0.87 -0.45
CA GLU A 41 0.91 -1.72 -1.30
C GLU A 41 2.37 -1.24 -1.29
N GLY A 42 2.59 0.07 -1.48
CA GLY A 42 3.91 0.68 -1.44
C GLY A 42 4.62 0.43 -0.10
N GLU A 43 3.93 0.66 1.01
CA GLU A 43 4.49 0.45 2.35
C GLU A 43 4.78 -1.03 2.65
N MET A 44 3.93 -1.95 2.18
CA MET A 44 4.19 -3.39 2.27
C MET A 44 5.43 -3.81 1.47
N LYS A 45 5.58 -3.28 0.25
CA LYS A 45 6.76 -3.51 -0.60
C LYS A 45 8.02 -2.96 0.06
N SER A 46 7.96 -1.75 0.62
CA SER A 46 9.07 -1.14 1.36
C SER A 46 9.47 -1.99 2.57
N LEU A 47 8.50 -2.41 3.39
CA LEU A 47 8.72 -3.26 4.56
C LEU A 47 9.43 -4.57 4.17
N PHE A 48 8.95 -5.26 3.14
CA PHE A 48 9.56 -6.51 2.67
C PHE A 48 10.98 -6.30 2.14
N HIS A 49 11.20 -5.24 1.38
CA HIS A 49 12.51 -4.93 0.83
C HIS A 49 13.52 -4.63 1.94
N MET A 50 13.16 -3.79 2.92
CA MET A 50 14.03 -3.48 4.07
C MET A 50 14.32 -4.70 4.93
N TYR A 51 13.32 -5.56 5.17
CA TYR A 51 13.54 -6.82 5.86
C TYR A 51 14.54 -7.72 5.12
N SER A 52 14.39 -7.84 3.79
CA SER A 52 15.28 -8.65 2.96
C SER A 52 16.72 -8.13 3.00
N LEU A 53 16.90 -6.81 2.93
CA LEU A 53 18.22 -6.18 3.08
C LEU A 53 18.83 -6.41 4.46
N ASN A 54 18.02 -6.33 5.52
CA ASN A 54 18.47 -6.56 6.88
C ASN A 54 18.94 -8.02 7.10
N LYS A 55 18.25 -9.00 6.49
CA LYS A 55 18.56 -10.43 6.64
C LYS A 55 19.64 -10.96 5.71
N CYS A 56 19.80 -10.40 4.51
CA CYS A 56 20.70 -10.95 3.49
C CYS A 56 22.07 -10.25 3.40
N LYS A 57 22.44 -9.43 4.39
CA LYS A 57 23.59 -8.49 4.37
C LYS A 57 24.92 -9.07 3.86
N GLU A 58 25.21 -10.34 4.12
CA GLU A 58 26.54 -10.94 3.88
C GLU A 58 26.75 -11.44 2.44
N SER A 59 25.72 -11.46 1.58
CA SER A 59 25.81 -12.11 0.27
C SER A 59 25.13 -11.34 -0.86
N ILE A 60 25.21 -10.00 -0.86
CA ILE A 60 24.50 -9.15 -1.81
C ILE A 60 25.44 -8.63 -2.91
N PRO A 61 25.33 -9.11 -4.17
CA PRO A 61 25.99 -8.50 -5.31
C PRO A 61 25.64 -7.00 -5.45
N LYS A 62 26.57 -6.16 -5.93
CA LYS A 62 26.36 -4.70 -6.07
C LYS A 62 25.06 -4.28 -6.79
N ASN A 63 24.55 -5.11 -7.70
CA ASN A 63 23.35 -4.82 -8.51
C ASN A 63 22.07 -5.43 -7.94
N TRP A 64 22.17 -6.29 -6.93
CA TRP A 64 21.05 -7.05 -6.39
C TRP A 64 19.95 -6.15 -5.80
N PHE A 65 20.31 -4.98 -5.29
CA PHE A 65 19.35 -3.99 -4.82
C PHE A 65 18.38 -3.56 -5.93
N ALA A 66 18.91 -3.19 -7.10
CA ALA A 66 18.09 -2.77 -8.24
C ALA A 66 17.25 -3.93 -8.79
N GLU A 67 17.85 -5.11 -8.91
CA GLU A 67 17.17 -6.31 -9.44
C GLU A 67 16.02 -6.79 -8.53
N THR A 68 16.23 -6.76 -7.21
CA THR A 68 15.19 -7.16 -6.25
C THR A 68 14.13 -6.10 -6.03
N TYR A 69 14.46 -4.82 -6.21
CA TYR A 69 13.48 -3.75 -6.20
C TYR A 69 12.46 -3.93 -7.34
N ASP A 70 12.93 -4.19 -8.56
CA ASP A 70 12.06 -4.45 -9.72
C ASP A 70 11.19 -5.70 -9.51
N ALA A 71 11.76 -6.75 -8.93
CA ALA A 71 11.02 -7.96 -8.61
C ALA A 71 9.93 -7.70 -7.54
N ASN A 72 10.26 -6.93 -6.51
CA ASN A 72 9.34 -6.54 -5.45
C ASN A 72 8.19 -5.66 -5.98
N ASP A 73 8.47 -4.74 -6.89
CA ASP A 73 7.45 -3.85 -7.44
C ASP A 73 6.41 -4.60 -8.29
N ARG A 74 6.78 -5.76 -8.86
CA ARG A 74 5.86 -6.65 -9.58
C ARG A 74 4.93 -7.46 -8.66
N LEU A 75 5.18 -7.49 -7.35
CA LEU A 75 4.30 -8.18 -6.41
C LEU A 75 3.00 -7.39 -6.24
N SER A 76 1.88 -8.05 -6.55
CA SER A 76 0.56 -7.46 -6.27
C SER A 76 0.28 -7.38 -4.77
N PHE A 77 -0.63 -6.49 -4.38
CA PHE A 77 -1.10 -6.32 -3.00
C PHE A 77 -1.33 -7.63 -2.24
N ILE A 78 -2.02 -8.59 -2.86
CA ILE A 78 -2.35 -9.84 -2.19
C ILE A 78 -1.13 -10.75 -2.04
N MET A 79 -0.25 -10.76 -3.04
CA MET A 79 0.99 -11.54 -3.00
C MET A 79 1.91 -11.02 -1.89
N ILE A 80 2.12 -9.70 -1.81
CA ILE A 80 2.98 -9.12 -0.79
C ILE A 80 2.37 -9.31 0.62
N ALA A 81 1.04 -9.22 0.77
CA ALA A 81 0.39 -9.52 2.05
C ALA A 81 0.61 -10.98 2.49
N HIS A 82 0.53 -11.95 1.56
CA HIS A 82 0.86 -13.35 1.87
C HIS A 82 2.33 -13.51 2.30
N VAL A 83 3.25 -12.90 1.55
CA VAL A 83 4.69 -12.95 1.85
C VAL A 83 4.96 -12.41 3.25
N LEU A 84 4.49 -11.19 3.55
CA LEU A 84 4.67 -10.55 4.85
C LEU A 84 4.11 -11.40 6.01
N PHE A 85 2.99 -12.08 5.80
CA PHE A 85 2.42 -12.98 6.80
C PHE A 85 3.29 -14.22 7.00
N VAL A 86 3.74 -14.87 5.91
CA VAL A 86 4.60 -16.05 5.96
C VAL A 86 5.94 -15.76 6.64
N VAL A 87 6.54 -14.59 6.37
CA VAL A 87 7.80 -14.17 7.02
C VAL A 87 7.58 -13.50 8.39
N SER A 88 6.36 -13.54 8.93
CA SER A 88 6.00 -13.04 10.27
C SER A 88 6.25 -11.54 10.49
N LEU A 89 6.19 -10.73 9.43
CA LEU A 89 6.28 -9.26 9.52
C LEU A 89 4.94 -8.59 9.83
N ILE A 90 3.84 -9.31 9.61
CA ILE A 90 2.50 -8.89 10.00
C ILE A 90 1.80 -10.01 10.76
N THR A 91 0.89 -9.63 11.65
CA THR A 91 0.08 -10.57 12.42
C THR A 91 -1.06 -11.16 11.58
N LYS A 92 -1.65 -12.27 12.03
CA LYS A 92 -2.84 -12.86 11.41
C LYS A 92 -4.00 -11.85 11.28
N ASN A 93 -4.24 -11.05 12.32
CA ASN A 93 -5.28 -10.03 12.31
C ASN A 93 -5.01 -8.95 11.24
N GLU A 94 -3.77 -8.49 11.12
CA GLU A 94 -3.38 -7.50 10.10
C GLU A 94 -3.53 -8.08 8.69
N TYR A 95 -3.10 -9.33 8.50
CA TYR A 95 -3.30 -10.07 7.26
C TYR A 95 -4.78 -10.16 6.87
N ASP A 96 -5.66 -10.55 7.80
CA ASP A 96 -7.10 -10.66 7.53
C ASP A 96 -7.74 -9.31 7.17
N VAL A 97 -7.27 -8.22 7.79
CA VAL A 97 -7.69 -6.85 7.43
C VAL A 97 -7.26 -6.52 5.99
N LEU A 98 -6.02 -6.83 5.60
CA LEU A 98 -5.51 -6.58 4.24
C LEU A 98 -6.27 -7.38 3.18
N VAL A 99 -6.53 -8.67 3.42
CA VAL A 99 -7.33 -9.52 2.53
C VAL A 99 -8.75 -8.98 2.39
N GLY A 100 -9.39 -8.62 3.50
CA GLY A 100 -10.72 -8.03 3.52
C GLY A 100 -10.78 -6.71 2.77
N PHE A 101 -9.75 -5.87 2.92
CA PHE A 101 -9.62 -4.60 2.22
C PHE A 101 -9.44 -4.78 0.70
N ASN A 102 -8.57 -5.70 0.27
CA ASN A 102 -8.39 -6.05 -1.15
C ASN A 102 -9.70 -6.59 -1.76
N THR A 103 -10.44 -7.40 -1.01
CA THR A 103 -11.76 -7.92 -1.44
C THR A 103 -12.77 -6.79 -1.63
N LEU A 104 -12.80 -5.82 -0.70
CA LEU A 104 -13.66 -4.63 -0.83
C LEU A 104 -13.30 -3.82 -2.08
N ARG A 105 -12.00 -3.56 -2.29
CA ARG A 105 -11.49 -2.84 -3.46
C ARG A 105 -11.89 -3.52 -4.75
N ASN A 106 -11.65 -4.83 -4.88
CA ASN A 106 -12.05 -5.58 -6.08
C ASN A 106 -13.57 -5.57 -6.29
N THR A 107 -14.35 -5.73 -5.21
CA THR A 107 -15.82 -5.62 -5.28
C THR A 107 -16.24 -4.26 -5.85
N MET A 108 -15.64 -3.17 -5.37
CA MET A 108 -15.94 -1.82 -5.87
C MET A 108 -15.51 -1.62 -7.32
N MET A 109 -14.31 -2.09 -7.70
CA MET A 109 -13.83 -2.02 -9.09
C MET A 109 -14.81 -2.74 -10.03
N HIS A 110 -15.14 -4.00 -9.75
CA HIS A 110 -16.05 -4.77 -10.59
C HIS A 110 -17.43 -4.13 -10.70
N ARG A 111 -17.96 -3.60 -9.60
CA ARG A 111 -19.27 -2.92 -9.58
C ARG A 111 -19.25 -1.58 -10.32
N PHE A 112 -18.14 -0.86 -10.28
CA PHE A 112 -17.99 0.41 -10.99
C PHE A 112 -17.98 0.21 -12.51
N TYR A 113 -17.41 -0.90 -12.99
CA TYR A 113 -17.35 -1.26 -14.41
C TYR A 113 -18.43 -2.26 -14.85
N SER A 114 -19.40 -2.60 -13.99
CA SER A 114 -20.49 -3.51 -14.35
C SER A 114 -21.39 -2.89 -15.43
N ALA A 115 -21.85 -3.71 -16.37
CA ALA A 115 -22.64 -3.21 -17.47
C ALA A 115 -24.07 -2.81 -17.00
N PRO A 116 -24.71 -1.81 -17.63
CA PRO A 116 -26.02 -1.29 -17.20
C PRO A 116 -27.15 -2.35 -17.12
N TYR A 117 -27.03 -3.44 -17.89
CA TYR A 117 -28.01 -4.53 -17.95
C TYR A 117 -27.80 -5.62 -16.88
N GLU A 118 -26.71 -5.60 -16.10
CA GLU A 118 -26.41 -6.60 -15.05
C GLU A 118 -27.15 -6.32 -13.72
N GLY A 119 -28.12 -5.41 -13.73
CA GLY A 119 -28.82 -4.95 -12.54
C GLY A 119 -28.04 -3.82 -11.87
N MET A 120 -28.44 -2.60 -12.19
CA MET A 120 -27.83 -1.37 -11.68
C MET A 120 -27.82 -1.34 -10.14
N ASN A 121 -26.74 -0.80 -9.59
CA ASN A 121 -26.64 -0.31 -8.20
C ASN A 121 -26.47 -1.34 -7.07
N LYS A 122 -25.72 -2.43 -7.28
CA LYS A 122 -25.17 -3.18 -6.14
C LYS A 122 -24.01 -2.38 -5.53
N GLY A 123 -24.29 -1.28 -4.83
CA GLY A 123 -23.29 -0.55 -4.05
C GLY A 123 -22.79 -1.36 -2.84
N VAL A 124 -21.67 -0.94 -2.24
CA VAL A 124 -21.25 -1.49 -0.93
C VAL A 124 -21.87 -0.63 0.17
N SER A 125 -22.31 -1.24 1.28
CA SER A 125 -22.83 -0.46 2.40
C SER A 125 -21.77 0.51 2.93
N LYS A 126 -22.14 1.77 3.17
CA LYS A 126 -21.23 2.80 3.73
C LYS A 126 -20.60 2.36 5.05
N LYS A 127 -21.36 1.68 5.92
CA LYS A 127 -20.86 1.13 7.19
C LYS A 127 -19.72 0.13 6.99
N LYS A 128 -19.89 -0.84 6.09
CA LYS A 128 -18.84 -1.81 5.73
C LYS A 128 -17.62 -1.10 5.15
N PHE A 129 -17.82 -0.19 4.19
CA PHE A 129 -16.74 0.58 3.59
C PHE A 129 -15.93 1.33 4.65
N HIS A 130 -16.60 2.10 5.51
CA HIS A 130 -15.96 2.87 6.58
C HIS A 130 -15.18 1.97 7.54
N SER A 131 -15.76 0.84 7.96
CA SER A 131 -15.08 -0.10 8.85
C SER A 131 -13.81 -0.70 8.23
N CYS A 132 -13.85 -1.01 6.93
CA CYS A 132 -12.70 -1.55 6.21
C CYS A 132 -11.60 -0.50 6.03
N ILE A 133 -11.92 0.72 5.58
CA ILE A 133 -10.94 1.80 5.42
C ILE A 133 -10.26 2.12 6.74
N LYS A 134 -11.04 2.30 7.81
CA LYS A 134 -10.49 2.62 9.14
C LYS A 134 -9.55 1.52 9.65
N SER A 135 -9.88 0.26 9.38
CA SER A 135 -9.04 -0.86 9.80
C SER A 135 -7.76 -0.93 8.96
N ALA A 136 -7.88 -0.74 7.64
CA ALA A 136 -6.74 -0.73 6.73
C ALA A 136 -5.77 0.41 7.02
N ASP A 137 -6.27 1.60 7.31
CA ASP A 137 -5.47 2.77 7.69
C ASP A 137 -4.69 2.54 9.00
N ARG A 138 -5.28 1.87 9.99
CA ARG A 138 -4.54 1.47 11.19
C ARG A 138 -3.42 0.47 10.90
N VAL A 139 -3.64 -0.43 9.95
CA VAL A 139 -2.62 -1.40 9.52
C VAL A 139 -1.50 -0.69 8.75
N LEU A 140 -1.85 0.30 7.91
CA LEU A 140 -0.88 1.16 7.23
C LEU A 140 0.10 1.79 8.22
N CYS A 141 -0.39 2.48 9.25
CA CYS A 141 0.48 3.13 10.24
C CYS A 141 1.48 2.15 10.87
N LYS A 142 1.04 0.94 11.21
CA LYS A 142 1.92 -0.09 11.79
C LYS A 142 2.95 -0.63 10.79
N ILE A 143 2.56 -0.79 9.52
CA ILE A 143 3.48 -1.24 8.48
C ILE A 143 4.55 -0.18 8.22
N SER A 144 4.14 1.09 8.12
CA SER A 144 5.06 2.22 7.95
C SER A 144 6.05 2.34 9.09
N GLU A 145 5.58 2.25 10.34
CA GLU A 145 6.44 2.27 11.53
C GLU A 145 7.46 1.11 11.51
N ARG A 146 7.04 -0.10 11.12
CA ARG A 146 7.96 -1.25 10.99
C ARG A 146 8.99 -1.06 9.88
N ALA A 147 8.59 -0.47 8.75
CA ALA A 147 9.47 -0.20 7.63
C ALA A 147 10.53 0.85 8.00
N GLU A 148 10.13 1.92 8.69
CA GLU A 148 11.03 2.97 9.18
C GLU A 148 12.04 2.42 10.19
N ASN A 149 11.59 1.63 11.17
CA ASN A 149 12.49 0.98 12.13
C ASN A 149 13.55 0.11 11.44
N LEU A 150 13.17 -0.68 10.44
CA LEU A 150 14.12 -1.51 9.68
C LEU A 150 15.08 -0.66 8.85
N TYR A 151 14.61 0.44 8.28
CA TYR A 151 15.46 1.37 7.54
C TYR A 151 16.56 1.97 8.45
N ASP A 152 16.20 2.39 9.66
CA ASP A 152 17.13 2.92 10.64
C ASP A 152 18.15 1.87 11.09
N GLU A 153 17.73 0.61 11.25
CA GLU A 153 18.64 -0.50 11.53
C GLU A 153 19.61 -0.78 10.38
N VAL A 154 19.15 -0.72 9.13
CA VAL A 154 20.01 -0.91 7.96
C VAL A 154 21.07 0.19 7.87
N ASN A 155 20.69 1.44 8.13
CA ASN A 155 21.61 2.59 8.07
C ASN A 155 22.59 2.65 9.24
N SER A 156 22.14 2.32 10.45
CA SER A 156 22.98 2.27 11.65
C SER A 156 24.08 1.22 11.54
N ASN A 157 23.81 0.10 10.86
CA ASN A 157 24.77 -0.99 10.64
C ASN A 157 25.68 -0.81 9.42
N SER A 158 25.52 0.29 8.66
CA SER A 158 26.32 0.60 7.47
C SER A 158 27.45 1.62 7.75
N LYS A 159 27.63 2.03 9.01
CA LYS A 159 28.72 2.88 9.51
C LYS A 159 29.74 2.04 10.26
#